data_AF-A0A183UJ15-F1
#
_entry.id   AF-A0A183UJ15-F1
#
_cell.length_a   1.000
_cell.length_b   1.000
_cell.length_c   1.000
_cell.angle_alpha   90.00
_cell.angle_beta   90.00
_cell.angle_gamma   90.00
#
_symmetry.space_group_name_H-M   'P 1'
#
loop_
_entity.id
_entity.type
_entity.pdbx_description
1 polymer ?
#
loop_
_entity_poly.entity_id
_entity_poly.type
_entity_poly.pdbx_seq_one_letter_code
_entity_poly.pdbx_strand_id
1 'polypeptide(L)'
;MTSTVSDVVTTVGRKMPLQMQQNTSGDPEEIWRLMCAKSRIYVRNSCMMDAHPELLLSMRTVLFDWMMDVCEAEKLHRETFYLSMEYIDRFLTFTENLPSSKLQLFGTVAIHIACKVEEVYPPKLKTLVSYTDGACDTDEVRDAEQIMLKDLCWLLNPLTAVHWLGVYLLLLGRVENENADEKQWYVSEVGTARNMVYNLLNDSAYDFSKVMRTTFINMAQVLDLCMLDPRSVQYDYAVLAAAVFWCYFEPDELIEELTGFQMEQLCSVCTFVEPYACVWERRRPPGHPLPAFEGVDANDFHNIQTHVDDYDSWMKEAEEIRAEMSRANEPRHKRVNVVQSALPLPQFLSSRPLIEMQNSPTGSPTEQLHEMRP
;
A
#
# COMPACT_ATOMS: atom_id res chain seq x y z
N MET A 1 -23.13 -20.90 24.15
CA MET A 1 -23.56 -20.50 22.78
C MET A 1 -22.28 -20.28 22.00
N THR A 2 -22.04 -21.14 21.02
CA THR A 2 -20.83 -21.17 20.19
C THR A 2 -20.80 -19.93 19.30
N SER A 3 -19.97 -18.96 19.68
CA SER A 3 -19.66 -17.79 18.84
C SER A 3 -18.90 -18.28 17.60
N THR A 4 -19.49 -18.07 16.44
CA THR A 4 -18.86 -18.27 15.13
C THR A 4 -17.73 -17.24 15.00
N VAL A 5 -16.49 -17.72 15.03
CA VAL A 5 -15.32 -16.97 14.54
C VAL A 5 -15.67 -16.49 13.14
N SER A 6 -15.77 -15.17 12.96
CA SER A 6 -15.91 -14.55 11.64
C SER A 6 -14.78 -15.07 10.75
N ASP A 7 -15.14 -15.75 9.65
CA ASP A 7 -14.19 -16.26 8.66
C ASP A 7 -13.41 -15.08 8.07
N VAL A 8 -12.24 -14.78 8.63
CA VAL A 8 -11.24 -13.92 7.98
C VAL A 8 -11.06 -14.45 6.56
N VAL A 9 -11.23 -13.62 5.54
CA VAL A 9 -11.06 -14.02 4.14
C VAL A 9 -9.68 -14.69 4.00
N THR A 10 -9.68 -16.03 3.92
CA THR A 10 -8.48 -16.80 4.19
C THR A 10 -7.51 -16.79 3.00
N THR A 11 -6.20 -16.86 3.28
CA THR A 11 -5.13 -17.08 2.28
C THR A 11 -5.11 -18.50 1.70
N VAL A 12 -6.19 -19.28 1.84
CA VAL A 12 -6.27 -20.68 1.41
C VAL A 12 -6.36 -20.74 -0.11
N GLY A 13 -5.49 -21.56 -0.72
CA GLY A 13 -5.45 -21.76 -2.18
C GLY A 13 -4.73 -20.66 -2.97
N ARG A 14 -4.06 -19.71 -2.27
CA ARG A 14 -3.28 -18.64 -2.90
C ARG A 14 -2.09 -19.22 -3.68
N LYS A 15 -2.04 -18.96 -4.98
CA LYS A 15 -0.95 -19.43 -5.87
C LYS A 15 0.32 -18.62 -5.62
N MET A 16 1.48 -19.20 -5.90
CA MET A 16 2.75 -18.46 -5.87
C MET A 16 2.90 -17.64 -7.17
N PRO A 17 3.24 -16.35 -7.08
CA PRO A 17 3.58 -15.53 -8.24
C PRO A 17 4.79 -16.08 -8.99
N LEU A 18 4.75 -16.08 -10.32
CA LEU A 18 5.83 -16.63 -11.16
C LEU A 18 7.14 -15.86 -10.97
N GLN A 19 7.06 -14.55 -10.70
CA GLN A 19 8.19 -13.65 -10.51
C GLN A 19 9.01 -13.96 -9.24
N MET A 20 8.48 -14.80 -8.34
CA MET A 20 9.23 -15.31 -7.20
C MET A 20 10.18 -16.45 -7.55
N GLN A 21 10.00 -17.11 -8.70
CA GLN A 21 10.84 -18.25 -9.11
C GLN A 21 12.30 -17.83 -9.41
N GLN A 22 12.56 -16.53 -9.55
CA GLN A 22 13.87 -16.01 -9.91
C GLN A 22 14.68 -15.56 -8.69
N ASN A 23 15.96 -15.97 -8.67
CA ASN A 23 17.02 -15.40 -7.83
C ASN A 23 16.70 -15.26 -6.33
N THR A 24 16.15 -16.31 -5.71
CA THR A 24 15.95 -16.38 -4.26
C THR A 24 17.08 -17.14 -3.58
N SER A 25 17.55 -16.68 -2.41
CA SER A 25 18.53 -17.38 -1.56
C SER A 25 17.92 -18.60 -0.82
N GLY A 26 16.92 -19.25 -1.41
CA GLY A 26 16.13 -20.35 -0.83
C GLY A 26 15.05 -20.81 -1.80
N ASP A 27 14.28 -21.83 -1.42
CA ASP A 27 13.18 -22.36 -2.25
C ASP A 27 12.00 -21.36 -2.30
N PRO A 28 11.67 -20.79 -3.48
CA PRO A 28 10.58 -19.83 -3.63
C PRO A 28 9.23 -20.34 -3.11
N GLU A 29 8.91 -21.61 -3.37
CA GLU A 29 7.62 -22.19 -2.98
C GLU A 29 7.49 -22.25 -1.46
N GLU A 30 8.58 -22.66 -0.79
CA GLU A 30 8.64 -22.70 0.65
C GLU A 30 8.58 -21.29 1.27
N ILE A 31 9.30 -20.32 0.71
CA ILE A 31 9.24 -18.92 1.17
C ILE A 31 7.81 -18.39 1.08
N TRP A 32 7.17 -18.53 -0.09
CA TRP A 32 5.80 -18.07 -0.28
C TRP A 32 4.81 -18.77 0.65
N ARG A 33 4.95 -20.09 0.79
CA ARG A 33 4.13 -20.89 1.70
C ARG A 33 4.29 -20.41 3.14
N LEU A 34 5.51 -20.14 3.59
CA LEU A 34 5.79 -19.61 4.93
C LEU A 34 5.21 -18.21 5.12
N MET A 35 5.36 -17.31 4.13
CA MET A 35 4.75 -15.98 4.18
C MET A 35 3.22 -16.06 4.30
N CYS A 36 2.57 -16.91 3.50
CA CYS A 36 1.12 -17.11 3.54
C CYS A 36 0.64 -17.83 4.82
N ALA A 37 1.45 -18.71 5.39
CA ALA A 37 1.15 -19.37 6.65
C ALA A 37 1.33 -18.44 7.85
N LYS A 38 2.24 -17.46 7.75
CA LYS A 38 2.59 -16.54 8.83
C LYS A 38 1.38 -15.73 9.31
N SER A 39 0.46 -15.33 8.43
CA SER A 39 -0.74 -14.59 8.86
C SER A 39 -1.65 -15.39 9.81
N ARG A 40 -1.59 -16.73 9.80
CA ARG A 40 -2.36 -17.60 10.71
C ARG A 40 -1.80 -17.63 12.13
N ILE A 41 -0.54 -17.22 12.30
CA ILE A 41 0.12 -17.11 13.62
C ILE A 41 -0.29 -15.80 14.30
N TYR A 42 -0.50 -14.75 13.51
CA TYR A 42 -0.83 -13.40 13.96
C TYR A 42 -2.34 -13.16 13.88
N VAL A 43 -3.07 -13.74 14.83
CA VAL A 43 -4.53 -13.67 14.88
C VAL A 43 -5.00 -12.36 15.49
N ARG A 44 -5.91 -11.68 14.79
CA ARG A 44 -6.68 -10.52 15.26
C ARG A 44 -8.16 -10.90 15.33
N ASN A 45 -8.89 -10.32 16.27
CA ASN A 45 -10.33 -10.54 16.41
C ASN A 45 -11.12 -9.26 16.11
N SER A 46 -12.03 -9.30 15.13
CA SER A 46 -12.91 -8.17 14.81
C SER A 46 -13.83 -7.75 15.96
N CYS A 47 -14.06 -8.65 16.92
CA CYS A 47 -14.85 -8.43 18.13
C CYS A 47 -13.98 -8.14 19.36
N MET A 48 -12.69 -7.79 19.21
CA MET A 48 -11.77 -7.55 20.34
C MET A 48 -12.29 -6.54 21.37
N MET A 49 -13.09 -5.56 20.94
CA MET A 49 -13.66 -4.55 21.84
C MET A 49 -14.74 -5.11 22.78
N ASP A 50 -15.36 -6.26 22.48
CA ASP A 50 -16.40 -6.86 23.33
C ASP A 50 -15.87 -7.26 24.71
N ALA A 51 -14.56 -7.52 24.80
CA ALA A 51 -13.86 -7.84 26.04
C ALA A 51 -13.51 -6.59 26.89
N HIS A 52 -13.80 -5.39 26.39
CA HIS A 52 -13.37 -4.12 26.99
C HIS A 52 -14.55 -3.14 27.15
N PRO A 53 -15.34 -3.24 28.23
CA PRO A 53 -16.58 -2.47 28.40
C PRO A 53 -16.41 -0.94 28.39
N GLU A 54 -15.22 -0.43 28.69
CA GLU A 54 -14.91 1.01 28.66
C GLU A 54 -14.42 1.51 27.30
N LEU A 55 -14.11 0.62 26.36
CA LEU A 55 -13.57 0.98 25.06
C LEU A 55 -14.66 1.00 24.00
N LEU A 56 -14.66 2.07 23.21
CA LEU A 56 -15.46 2.15 21.99
C LEU A 56 -14.57 1.91 20.78
N LEU A 57 -15.15 1.36 19.72
CA LEU A 57 -14.43 1.10 18.48
C LEU A 57 -13.85 2.39 17.86
N SER A 58 -14.49 3.54 18.07
CA SER A 58 -13.98 4.85 17.67
C SER A 58 -12.70 5.27 18.42
N MET A 59 -12.47 4.80 19.66
CA MET A 59 -11.24 5.09 20.39
C MET A 59 -10.02 4.44 19.74
N ARG A 60 -10.18 3.29 19.06
CA ARG A 60 -9.12 2.69 18.24
C ARG A 60 -8.75 3.60 17.09
N THR A 61 -9.73 4.14 16.37
CA THR A 61 -9.49 5.06 15.25
C THR A 61 -8.76 6.30 15.72
N VAL A 62 -9.22 6.94 16.82
CA VAL A 62 -8.55 8.11 17.42
C VAL A 62 -7.12 7.78 17.88
N LEU A 63 -6.91 6.60 18.47
CA LEU A 63 -5.58 6.16 18.87
C LEU A 63 -4.65 6.01 17.66
N PHE A 64 -5.11 5.35 16.58
CA PHE A 64 -4.29 5.10 15.40
C PHE A 64 -3.99 6.37 14.62
N ASP A 65 -4.93 7.31 14.59
CA ASP A 65 -4.72 8.66 14.07
C ASP A 65 -3.61 9.38 14.85
N TRP A 66 -3.70 9.43 16.18
CA TRP A 66 -2.64 9.99 17.03
C TRP A 66 -1.30 9.28 16.85
N MET A 67 -1.29 7.95 16.77
CA MET A 67 -0.06 7.17 16.56
C MET A 67 0.61 7.52 15.21
N MET A 68 -0.19 7.78 14.17
CA MET A 68 0.31 8.17 12.86
C MET A 68 0.96 9.56 12.88
N ASP A 69 0.36 10.53 13.57
CA ASP A 69 0.96 11.87 13.81
C ASP A 69 2.29 11.77 14.57
N VAL A 70 2.36 10.96 15.64
CA VAL A 70 3.63 10.70 16.36
C VAL A 70 4.68 10.08 15.42
N CYS A 71 4.29 9.13 14.57
CA CYS A 71 5.20 8.50 13.62
C CYS A 71 5.73 9.49 12.58
N GLU A 72 4.91 10.39 12.05
CA GLU A 72 5.37 11.44 11.13
C GLU A 72 6.34 12.41 11.83
N ALA A 73 5.99 12.87 13.03
CA ALA A 73 6.79 13.83 13.79
C ALA A 73 8.19 13.30 14.13
N GLU A 74 8.29 12.02 14.48
CA GLU A 74 9.57 11.32 14.75
C GLU A 74 10.21 10.70 13.48
N LYS A 75 9.60 10.91 12.29
CA LYS A 75 10.07 10.39 11.00
C LYS A 75 10.30 8.88 11.03
N LEU A 76 9.36 8.16 11.64
CA LEU A 76 9.36 6.71 11.72
C LEU A 76 8.93 6.09 10.40
N HIS A 77 9.38 4.87 10.16
CA HIS A 77 8.98 4.11 8.98
C HIS A 77 7.49 3.76 9.05
N ARG A 78 6.85 3.64 7.88
CA ARG A 78 5.49 3.10 7.73
C ARG A 78 5.40 1.72 8.34
N GLU A 79 6.41 0.88 8.17
CA GLU A 79 6.44 -0.44 8.79
C GLU A 79 6.34 -0.34 10.33
N THR A 80 7.05 0.59 10.97
CA THR A 80 6.96 0.87 12.41
C THR A 80 5.52 1.22 12.82
N PHE A 81 4.84 2.09 12.07
CA PHE A 81 3.44 2.42 12.33
C PHE A 81 2.53 1.17 12.21
N TYR A 82 2.65 0.40 11.13
CA TYR A 82 1.81 -0.80 10.93
C TYR A 82 2.09 -1.91 11.96
N LEU A 83 3.34 -2.09 12.37
CA LEU A 83 3.70 -2.98 13.48
C LEU A 83 3.04 -2.52 14.79
N SER A 84 3.07 -1.23 15.08
CA SER A 84 2.45 -0.69 16.30
C SER A 84 0.93 -0.89 16.31
N MET A 85 0.23 -0.69 15.18
CA MET A 85 -1.20 -1.01 15.05
C MET A 85 -1.47 -2.50 15.28
N GLU A 86 -0.67 -3.38 14.69
CA GLU A 86 -0.79 -4.82 14.86
C GLU A 86 -0.62 -5.24 16.33
N TYR A 87 0.32 -4.63 17.04
CA TYR A 87 0.55 -4.92 18.46
C TYR A 87 -0.65 -4.50 19.30
N ILE A 88 -1.28 -3.36 19.01
CA ILE A 88 -2.49 -2.90 19.72
C ILE A 88 -3.66 -3.85 19.47
N ASP A 89 -3.99 -4.12 18.21
CA ASP A 89 -5.15 -4.96 17.87
C ASP A 89 -5.00 -6.38 18.45
N ARG A 90 -3.79 -6.95 18.42
CA ARG A 90 -3.52 -8.25 19.02
C ARG A 90 -3.51 -8.20 20.54
N PHE A 91 -2.97 -7.15 21.14
CA PHE A 91 -3.00 -6.96 22.59
C PHE A 91 -4.44 -6.88 23.11
N LEU A 92 -5.31 -6.11 22.46
CA LEU A 92 -6.74 -6.05 22.77
C LEU A 92 -7.44 -7.40 22.51
N THR A 93 -6.99 -8.16 21.51
CA THR A 93 -7.53 -9.51 21.26
C THR A 93 -7.24 -10.50 22.40
N PHE A 94 -6.11 -10.35 23.11
CA PHE A 94 -5.67 -11.29 24.15
C PHE A 94 -5.87 -10.80 25.59
N THR A 95 -6.38 -9.59 25.77
CA THR A 95 -6.62 -8.99 27.09
C THR A 95 -8.09 -8.69 27.30
N GLU A 96 -8.46 -8.33 28.53
CA GLU A 96 -9.83 -8.01 28.91
C GLU A 96 -9.85 -6.80 29.84
N ASN A 97 -10.96 -6.06 29.84
CA ASN A 97 -11.23 -4.96 30.78
C ASN A 97 -10.14 -3.86 30.82
N LEU A 98 -9.55 -3.52 29.67
CA LEU A 98 -8.60 -2.41 29.59
C LEU A 98 -9.33 -1.08 29.83
N PRO A 99 -8.91 -0.27 30.82
CA PRO A 99 -9.50 1.04 31.05
C PRO A 99 -9.19 2.00 29.91
N SER A 100 -10.15 2.85 29.56
CA SER A 100 -9.98 3.86 28.49
C SER A 100 -8.78 4.79 28.73
N SER A 101 -8.50 5.12 29.98
CA SER A 101 -7.35 5.95 30.39
C SER A 101 -5.98 5.31 30.13
N LYS A 102 -5.91 4.00 29.92
CA LYS A 102 -4.67 3.27 29.64
C LYS A 102 -4.43 3.03 28.14
N LEU A 103 -5.38 3.41 27.28
CA LEU A 103 -5.26 3.17 25.85
C LEU A 103 -4.07 3.92 25.22
N GLN A 104 -3.87 5.20 25.56
CA GLN A 104 -2.73 5.99 25.07
C GLN A 104 -1.38 5.48 25.61
N LEU A 105 -1.34 4.97 26.85
CA LEU A 105 -0.17 4.29 27.40
C LEU A 105 0.22 3.10 26.52
N PHE A 106 -0.73 2.21 26.23
CA PHE A 106 -0.44 1.04 25.39
C PHE A 106 -0.14 1.42 23.94
N GLY A 107 -0.75 2.47 23.38
CA GLY A 107 -0.34 3.02 22.07
C GLY A 107 1.12 3.47 22.06
N THR A 108 1.56 4.18 23.11
CA THR A 108 2.96 4.60 23.29
C THR A 108 3.90 3.39 23.41
N VAL A 109 3.50 2.37 24.18
CA VAL A 109 4.23 1.11 24.31
C VAL A 109 4.37 0.41 22.96
N ALA A 110 3.30 0.33 22.18
CA ALA A 110 3.30 -0.32 20.87
C ALA A 110 4.26 0.37 19.89
N ILE A 111 4.25 1.71 19.83
CA ILE A 111 5.23 2.49 19.05
C ILE A 111 6.64 2.18 19.55
N HIS A 112 6.88 2.23 20.86
CA HIS A 112 8.21 2.00 21.42
C HIS A 112 8.76 0.59 21.12
N ILE A 113 7.91 -0.44 21.18
CA ILE A 113 8.30 -1.80 20.78
C ILE A 113 8.59 -1.84 19.28
N ALA A 114 7.71 -1.29 18.44
CA ALA A 114 7.89 -1.29 16.99
C ALA A 114 9.17 -0.57 16.58
N CYS A 115 9.48 0.58 17.18
CA CYS A 115 10.72 1.31 16.95
C CYS A 115 11.96 0.43 17.23
N LYS A 116 11.95 -0.33 18.33
CA LYS A 116 13.07 -1.22 18.67
C LYS A 116 13.19 -2.43 17.74
N VAL A 117 12.12 -2.79 17.04
CA VAL A 117 12.11 -3.90 16.08
C VAL A 117 12.59 -3.43 14.71
N GLU A 118 12.16 -2.27 14.25
CA GLU A 118 12.32 -1.83 12.86
C GLU A 118 13.37 -0.72 12.68
N GLU A 119 13.47 0.23 13.61
CA GLU A 119 14.31 1.42 13.43
C GLU A 119 15.78 1.11 13.73
N VAL A 120 16.68 1.58 12.87
CA VAL A 120 18.14 1.49 13.12
C VAL A 120 18.53 2.30 14.36
N TYR A 121 17.92 3.47 14.53
CA TYR A 121 18.14 4.37 15.66
C TYR A 121 16.79 4.79 16.26
N PRO A 122 16.17 3.95 17.11
CA PRO A 122 14.87 4.24 17.68
C PRO A 122 14.90 5.52 18.55
N PRO A 123 13.82 6.31 18.57
CA PRO A 123 13.71 7.44 19.49
C PRO A 123 13.89 7.03 20.95
N LYS A 124 14.38 7.96 21.77
CA LYS A 124 14.45 7.74 23.21
C LYS A 124 13.04 7.63 23.77
N LEU A 125 12.82 6.75 24.73
CA LEU A 125 11.55 6.59 25.42
C LEU A 125 10.98 7.93 25.94
N LYS A 126 11.82 8.81 26.48
CA LYS A 126 11.42 10.13 26.97
C LYS A 126 10.83 11.02 25.87
N THR A 127 11.31 10.88 24.63
CA THR A 127 10.75 11.59 23.46
C THR A 127 9.34 11.12 23.18
N LEU A 128 9.11 9.80 23.08
CA LEU A 128 7.78 9.24 22.87
C LEU A 128 6.79 9.62 23.98
N VAL A 129 7.22 9.56 25.25
CA VAL A 129 6.40 9.99 26.40
C VAL A 129 6.04 11.47 26.34
N SER A 130 6.85 12.32 25.70
CA SER A 130 6.51 13.74 25.59
C SER A 130 5.29 14.01 24.70
N TYR A 131 4.99 13.11 23.75
CA TYR A 131 3.79 13.19 22.89
C TYR A 131 2.48 12.85 23.61
N THR A 132 2.56 12.28 24.82
CA THR A 132 1.36 11.88 25.59
C THR A 132 0.83 13.01 26.47
N ASP A 133 1.44 14.20 26.44
CA ASP A 133 1.09 15.37 27.26
C ASP A 133 0.89 15.03 28.76
N GLY A 134 1.77 14.18 29.30
CA GLY A 134 1.72 13.75 30.70
C GLY A 134 0.68 12.69 31.05
N ALA A 135 -0.02 12.10 30.06
CA ALA A 135 -0.95 10.99 30.28
C ALA A 135 -0.27 9.69 30.77
N CYS A 136 1.03 9.53 30.52
CA CYS A 136 1.84 8.49 31.14
C CYS A 136 3.28 8.98 31.39
N ASP A 137 4.01 8.25 32.22
CA ASP A 137 5.44 8.46 32.44
C ASP A 137 6.32 7.32 31.91
N THR A 138 7.64 7.51 31.95
CA THR A 138 8.60 6.53 31.41
C THR A 138 8.65 5.22 32.19
N ASP A 139 8.29 5.22 33.47
CA ASP A 139 8.27 4.01 34.28
C ASP A 139 7.01 3.20 34.00
N GLU A 140 5.86 3.87 33.86
CA GLU A 140 4.61 3.25 33.39
C GLU A 140 4.78 2.58 32.02
N VAL A 141 5.42 3.27 31.06
CA VAL A 141 5.67 2.67 29.73
C VAL A 141 6.60 1.45 29.83
N ARG A 142 7.62 1.47 30.69
CA ARG A 142 8.54 0.35 30.86
C ARG A 142 7.87 -0.89 31.47
N ASP A 143 6.96 -0.66 32.42
CA ASP A 143 6.21 -1.75 33.05
C ASP A 143 5.16 -2.31 32.10
N ALA A 144 4.42 -1.44 31.40
CA ALA A 144 3.42 -1.84 30.41
C ALA A 144 4.02 -2.55 29.19
N GLU A 145 5.25 -2.18 28.78
CA GLU A 145 6.00 -2.89 27.74
C GLU A 145 6.19 -4.37 28.08
N GLN A 146 6.55 -4.70 29.31
CA GLN A 146 6.72 -6.09 29.72
C GLN A 146 5.41 -6.87 29.69
N ILE A 147 4.28 -6.20 29.96
CA ILE A 147 2.94 -6.80 29.90
C ILE A 147 2.61 -7.11 28.43
N MET A 148 2.69 -6.11 27.55
CA MET A 148 2.38 -6.30 26.13
C MET A 148 3.27 -7.38 25.48
N LEU A 149 4.58 -7.40 25.77
CA LEU A 149 5.49 -8.42 25.22
C LEU A 149 5.11 -9.85 25.64
N LYS A 150 4.66 -10.03 26.88
CA LYS A 150 4.20 -11.33 27.39
C LYS A 150 2.89 -11.75 26.74
N ASP A 151 1.92 -10.83 26.65
CA ASP A 151 0.61 -11.13 26.08
C ASP A 151 0.70 -11.41 24.57
N LEU A 152 1.63 -10.75 23.86
CA LEU A 152 1.94 -11.03 22.45
C LEU A 152 2.82 -12.28 22.26
N CYS A 153 3.21 -12.98 23.33
CA CYS A 153 4.11 -14.13 23.31
C CYS A 153 5.42 -13.88 22.53
N TRP A 154 5.93 -12.65 22.54
CA TRP A 154 7.11 -12.22 21.75
C TRP A 154 6.97 -12.42 20.23
N LEU A 155 5.77 -12.63 19.72
CA LEU A 155 5.49 -12.67 18.28
C LEU A 155 5.39 -11.23 17.78
N LEU A 156 6.53 -10.64 17.40
CA LEU A 156 6.66 -9.21 17.07
C LEU A 156 6.91 -8.93 15.59
N ASN A 157 7.06 -9.95 14.75
CA ASN A 157 7.39 -9.79 13.33
C ASN A 157 6.26 -10.38 12.49
N PRO A 158 5.08 -9.74 12.40
CA PRO A 158 4.02 -10.08 11.43
C PRO A 158 4.48 -9.78 9.99
N LEU A 159 3.62 -10.05 8.99
CA LEU A 159 3.73 -9.39 7.68
C LEU A 159 2.62 -8.36 7.59
N THR A 160 2.96 -7.08 7.70
CA THR A 160 1.99 -5.98 7.69
C THR A 160 1.35 -5.79 6.30
N ALA A 161 0.26 -5.01 6.24
CA ALA A 161 -0.36 -4.69 4.96
C ALA A 161 0.56 -3.84 4.07
N VAL A 162 1.31 -2.88 4.62
CA VAL A 162 2.28 -2.09 3.85
C VAL A 162 3.45 -2.95 3.35
N HIS A 163 3.89 -3.95 4.11
CA HIS A 163 4.88 -4.92 3.65
C HIS A 163 4.37 -5.74 2.45
N TRP A 164 3.15 -6.27 2.51
CA TRP A 164 2.52 -6.97 1.38
C TRP A 164 2.37 -6.08 0.15
N LEU A 165 2.02 -4.82 0.33
CA LEU A 165 1.95 -3.84 -0.74
C LEU A 165 3.31 -3.64 -1.44
N GLY A 166 4.38 -3.52 -0.64
CA GLY A 166 5.75 -3.48 -1.15
C GLY A 166 6.13 -4.74 -1.93
N VAL A 167 5.75 -5.93 -1.44
CA VAL A 167 5.96 -7.20 -2.16
C VAL A 167 5.29 -7.18 -3.52
N TYR A 168 4.03 -6.76 -3.63
CA TYR A 168 3.33 -6.72 -4.93
C TYR A 168 3.97 -5.74 -5.91
N LEU A 169 4.40 -4.58 -5.43
CA LEU A 169 5.07 -3.59 -6.25
C LEU A 169 6.46 -4.08 -6.71
N LEU A 170 7.19 -4.79 -5.86
CA LEU A 170 8.46 -5.42 -6.22
C LEU A 170 8.27 -6.52 -7.27
N LEU A 171 7.23 -7.34 -7.15
CA LEU A 171 6.92 -8.36 -8.15
C LEU A 171 6.53 -7.74 -9.50
N LEU A 172 5.76 -6.64 -9.48
CA LEU A 172 5.46 -5.87 -10.68
C LEU A 172 6.74 -5.40 -11.39
N GLY A 173 7.70 -4.84 -10.65
CA GLY A 173 8.98 -4.41 -11.22
C GLY A 173 9.84 -5.55 -11.80
N ARG A 174 9.60 -6.81 -11.43
CA ARG A 174 10.28 -7.99 -12.01
C ARG A 174 9.69 -8.41 -13.35
N VAL A 175 8.37 -8.31 -13.52
CA VAL A 175 7.69 -8.57 -14.81
C VAL A 175 8.30 -7.73 -15.94
N GLU A 176 8.71 -6.50 -15.62
CA GLU A 176 9.23 -5.56 -16.61
C GLU A 176 10.67 -5.89 -17.04
N ASN A 177 11.53 -6.32 -16.11
CA ASN A 177 12.93 -6.67 -16.40
C ASN A 177 13.06 -7.89 -17.31
N GLU A 178 12.18 -8.89 -17.18
CA GLU A 178 12.15 -10.09 -18.02
C GLU A 178 11.75 -9.79 -19.48
N ASN A 179 10.98 -8.73 -19.70
CA ASN A 179 10.44 -8.36 -21.02
C ASN A 179 11.25 -7.26 -21.73
N ALA A 180 12.32 -6.76 -21.11
CA ALA A 180 13.12 -5.63 -21.61
C ALA A 180 14.00 -5.98 -22.83
N ASP A 181 14.44 -7.24 -22.95
CA ASP A 181 15.39 -7.66 -24.00
C ASP A 181 14.75 -7.91 -25.39
N GLU A 182 13.43 -7.84 -25.55
CA GLU A 182 12.77 -8.36 -26.78
C GLU A 182 11.77 -7.46 -27.54
N LYS A 183 11.48 -6.19 -27.20
CA LYS A 183 10.33 -5.48 -27.84
C LYS A 183 10.52 -4.02 -28.25
N GLN A 184 10.80 -3.84 -29.55
CA GLN A 184 10.65 -2.58 -30.30
C GLN A 184 9.36 -2.51 -31.17
N TRP A 185 8.44 -3.48 -31.09
CA TRP A 185 7.33 -3.58 -32.07
C TRP A 185 5.90 -3.76 -31.51
N TYR A 186 5.69 -3.75 -30.19
CA TYR A 186 4.40 -4.12 -29.57
C TYR A 186 3.56 -2.92 -29.07
N VAL A 187 3.42 -1.87 -29.89
CA VAL A 187 2.62 -0.67 -29.53
C VAL A 187 1.30 -0.54 -30.33
N SER A 188 0.90 -1.55 -31.11
CA SER A 188 -0.36 -1.45 -31.89
C SER A 188 -1.56 -2.19 -31.25
N GLU A 189 -2.52 -1.38 -30.80
CA GLU A 189 -3.97 -1.62 -30.86
C GLU A 189 -4.71 -2.44 -29.79
N VAL A 190 -4.12 -2.79 -28.64
CA VAL A 190 -4.94 -3.29 -27.49
C VAL A 190 -4.41 -2.78 -26.15
N GLY A 191 -5.25 -2.03 -25.42
CA GLY A 191 -5.14 -1.86 -23.96
C GLY A 191 -4.36 -0.63 -23.51
N THR A 192 -5.10 0.44 -23.22
CA THR A 192 -4.65 1.68 -22.55
C THR A 192 -3.83 1.46 -21.27
N ALA A 193 -4.02 0.35 -20.55
CA ALA A 193 -3.30 0.02 -19.31
C ALA A 193 -1.80 -0.28 -19.54
N ARG A 194 -1.46 -1.04 -20.58
CA ARG A 194 -0.06 -1.37 -20.90
C ARG A 194 0.69 -0.15 -21.45
N ASN A 195 -0.01 0.77 -22.10
CA ASN A 195 0.52 2.05 -22.59
C ASN A 195 0.78 3.07 -21.46
N MET A 196 0.01 3.06 -20.37
CA MET A 196 0.28 3.93 -19.20
C MET A 196 1.54 3.49 -18.47
N VAL A 197 1.68 2.19 -18.21
CA VAL A 197 2.90 1.60 -17.62
C VAL A 197 4.10 1.86 -18.54
N TYR A 198 3.96 1.70 -19.86
CA TYR A 198 5.00 2.01 -20.84
C TYR A 198 5.38 3.51 -20.90
N ASN A 199 4.44 4.44 -20.70
CA ASN A 199 4.71 5.88 -20.64
C ASN A 199 5.38 6.30 -19.31
N LEU A 200 5.06 5.63 -18.20
CA LEU A 200 5.76 5.79 -16.92
C LEU A 200 7.21 5.28 -16.98
N LEU A 201 7.49 4.35 -17.89
CA LEU A 201 8.78 3.66 -18.06
C LEU A 201 9.76 4.34 -19.03
N ASN A 202 9.27 5.20 -19.94
CA ASN A 202 10.10 5.80 -21.01
C ASN A 202 10.68 7.17 -20.68
N ASP A 203 10.41 7.73 -19.50
CA ASP A 203 11.06 8.97 -19.06
C ASP A 203 12.43 8.65 -18.44
N SER A 204 13.47 9.26 -19.00
CA SER A 204 14.84 8.77 -18.97
C SER A 204 15.41 8.51 -17.56
N ALA A 205 15.80 7.25 -17.31
CA ALA A 205 16.88 6.73 -16.45
C ALA A 205 16.99 7.17 -14.97
N TYR A 206 16.17 8.09 -14.47
CA TYR A 206 16.15 8.51 -13.06
C TYR A 206 14.73 8.61 -12.48
N ASP A 207 13.68 8.52 -13.31
CA ASP A 207 12.30 8.80 -12.91
C ASP A 207 11.48 7.54 -12.57
N PHE A 208 11.86 6.35 -13.06
CA PHE A 208 11.08 5.13 -12.81
C PHE A 208 11.02 4.72 -11.33
N SER A 209 12.15 4.81 -10.63
CA SER A 209 12.19 4.57 -9.18
C SER A 209 11.39 5.61 -8.42
N LYS A 210 11.38 6.87 -8.90
CA LYS A 210 10.60 7.95 -8.29
C LYS A 210 9.10 7.76 -8.51
N VAL A 211 8.69 7.34 -9.71
CA VAL A 211 7.31 6.96 -10.03
C VAL A 211 6.84 5.82 -9.13
N MET A 212 7.61 4.73 -9.03
CA MET A 212 7.25 3.61 -8.16
C MET A 212 7.14 4.03 -6.69
N ARG A 213 8.02 4.92 -6.22
CA ARG A 213 7.91 5.52 -4.87
C ARG A 213 6.65 6.36 -4.71
N THR A 214 6.31 7.20 -5.69
CA THR A 214 5.09 8.02 -5.64
C THR A 214 3.85 7.14 -5.68
N THR A 215 3.82 6.11 -6.53
CA THR A 215 2.73 5.13 -6.58
C THR A 215 2.59 4.37 -5.27
N PHE A 216 3.71 3.94 -4.67
CA PHE A 216 3.72 3.32 -3.35
C PHE A 216 3.12 4.22 -2.28
N ILE A 217 3.51 5.51 -2.21
CA ILE A 217 2.93 6.45 -1.25
C ILE A 217 1.42 6.57 -1.46
N ASN A 218 0.95 6.75 -2.69
CA ASN A 218 -0.49 6.87 -2.96
C ASN A 218 -1.27 5.63 -2.49
N MET A 219 -0.74 4.44 -2.77
CA MET A 219 -1.34 3.20 -2.29
C MET A 219 -1.27 3.09 -0.76
N ALA A 220 -0.14 3.44 -0.14
CA ALA A 220 0.02 3.42 1.31
C ALA A 220 -0.96 4.37 2.01
N GLN A 221 -1.25 5.53 1.42
CA GLN A 221 -2.22 6.49 1.95
C GLN A 221 -3.65 5.99 1.89
N VAL A 222 -4.04 5.33 0.79
CA VAL A 222 -5.32 4.62 0.73
C VAL A 222 -5.39 3.53 1.80
N LEU A 223 -4.29 2.80 2.00
CA LEU A 223 -4.19 1.75 3.00
C LEU A 223 -4.28 2.32 4.43
N ASP A 224 -3.66 3.46 4.70
CA ASP A 224 -3.72 4.20 5.97
C ASP A 224 -5.19 4.54 6.33
N LEU A 225 -5.94 5.09 5.37
CA LEU A 225 -7.39 5.35 5.53
C LEU A 225 -8.19 4.07 5.79
N CYS A 226 -7.87 2.98 5.09
CA CYS A 226 -8.50 1.68 5.33
C CYS A 226 -8.24 1.18 6.75
N MET A 227 -7.00 1.32 7.25
CA MET A 227 -6.57 0.83 8.56
C MET A 227 -7.18 1.61 9.73
N LEU A 228 -7.47 2.91 9.54
CA LEU A 228 -8.25 3.72 10.47
C LEU A 228 -9.70 3.24 10.58
N ASP A 229 -10.27 2.66 9.52
CA ASP A 229 -11.58 2.03 9.58
C ASP A 229 -11.53 0.71 10.37
N PRO A 230 -12.28 0.58 11.48
CA PRO A 230 -12.25 -0.62 12.28
C PRO A 230 -12.75 -1.89 11.55
N ARG A 231 -13.53 -1.73 10.47
CA ARG A 231 -13.98 -2.86 9.64
C ARG A 231 -12.82 -3.54 8.92
N SER A 232 -11.66 -2.89 8.79
CA SER A 232 -10.45 -3.48 8.19
C SER A 232 -9.95 -4.73 8.92
N VAL A 233 -10.22 -4.86 10.23
CA VAL A 233 -9.76 -5.98 11.07
C VAL A 233 -10.29 -7.34 10.56
N GLN A 234 -11.41 -7.36 9.82
CA GLN A 234 -11.98 -8.60 9.27
C GLN A 234 -11.18 -9.17 8.07
N TYR A 235 -10.25 -8.40 7.51
CA TYR A 235 -9.48 -8.78 6.33
C TYR A 235 -8.03 -9.10 6.69
N ASP A 236 -7.49 -10.13 6.04
CA ASP A 236 -6.06 -10.42 6.07
C ASP A 236 -5.28 -9.27 5.41
N TYR A 237 -4.10 -8.95 5.93
CA TYR A 237 -3.25 -7.88 5.40
C TYR A 237 -2.85 -8.08 3.95
N ALA A 238 -2.59 -9.33 3.53
CA ALA A 238 -2.28 -9.63 2.14
C ALA A 238 -3.46 -9.31 1.21
N VAL A 239 -4.68 -9.53 1.69
CA VAL A 239 -5.94 -9.32 0.95
C VAL A 239 -6.25 -7.83 0.86
N LEU A 240 -6.09 -7.07 1.95
CA LEU A 240 -6.21 -5.60 1.94
C LEU A 240 -5.22 -4.95 0.98
N ALA A 241 -3.94 -5.33 1.08
CA ALA A 241 -2.90 -4.80 0.19
C ALA A 241 -3.18 -5.14 -1.28
N ALA A 242 -3.72 -6.34 -1.57
CA ALA A 242 -4.07 -6.75 -2.93
C ALA A 242 -5.25 -5.95 -3.48
N ALA A 243 -6.23 -5.62 -2.65
CA ALA A 243 -7.36 -4.77 -3.02
C ALA A 243 -6.94 -3.31 -3.29
N VAL A 244 -6.04 -2.77 -2.47
CA VAL A 244 -5.43 -1.46 -2.75
C VAL A 244 -4.65 -1.51 -4.05
N PHE A 245 -3.83 -2.53 -4.26
CA PHE A 245 -3.07 -2.72 -5.51
C PHE A 245 -4.00 -2.81 -6.73
N TRP A 246 -5.12 -3.51 -6.61
CA TRP A 246 -6.17 -3.60 -7.64
C TRP A 246 -6.75 -2.23 -8.02
N CYS A 247 -6.89 -1.29 -7.08
CA CYS A 247 -7.38 0.07 -7.39
C CYS A 247 -6.44 0.87 -8.30
N TYR A 248 -5.16 0.49 -8.41
CA TYR A 248 -4.13 1.25 -9.13
C TYR A 248 -3.67 0.58 -10.42
N PHE A 249 -3.83 -0.74 -10.55
CA PHE A 249 -3.27 -1.51 -11.66
C PHE A 249 -4.34 -2.32 -12.40
N GLU A 250 -4.09 -2.49 -13.69
CA GLU A 250 -4.90 -3.25 -14.64
C GLU A 250 -3.99 -4.07 -15.57
N PRO A 251 -4.47 -5.17 -16.16
CA PRO A 251 -5.81 -5.77 -16.00
C PRO A 251 -5.91 -6.68 -14.76
N ASP A 252 -7.08 -7.27 -14.50
CA ASP A 252 -7.30 -8.18 -13.36
C ASP A 252 -6.35 -9.38 -13.36
N GLU A 253 -6.01 -9.92 -14.54
CA GLU A 253 -5.10 -11.05 -14.68
C GLU A 253 -3.70 -10.73 -14.13
N LEU A 254 -3.24 -9.47 -14.25
CA LEU A 254 -1.97 -9.02 -13.67
C LEU A 254 -2.04 -9.05 -12.13
N ILE A 255 -3.17 -8.65 -11.57
CA ILE A 255 -3.38 -8.68 -10.11
C ILE A 255 -3.38 -10.11 -9.61
N GLU A 256 -4.07 -11.02 -10.31
CA GLU A 256 -4.08 -12.43 -9.94
C GLU A 256 -2.70 -13.08 -10.03
N GLU A 257 -1.93 -12.74 -11.07
CA GLU A 257 -0.56 -13.22 -11.27
C GLU A 257 0.37 -12.77 -10.15
N LEU A 258 0.37 -11.47 -9.82
CA LEU A 258 1.30 -10.88 -8.86
C LEU A 258 0.92 -11.12 -7.40
N THR A 259 -0.38 -11.19 -7.11
CA THR A 259 -0.85 -11.39 -5.74
C THR A 259 -1.14 -12.85 -5.43
N GLY A 260 -1.35 -13.69 -6.44
CA GLY A 260 -1.72 -15.10 -6.29
C GLY A 260 -3.17 -15.34 -5.85
N PHE A 261 -3.98 -14.29 -5.68
CA PHE A 261 -5.41 -14.38 -5.39
C PHE A 261 -6.22 -14.47 -6.68
N GLN A 262 -7.41 -15.06 -6.60
CA GLN A 262 -8.40 -14.95 -7.67
C GLN A 262 -9.33 -13.76 -7.39
N MET A 263 -9.85 -13.13 -8.43
CA MET A 263 -10.67 -11.93 -8.27
C MET A 263 -11.96 -12.17 -7.48
N GLU A 264 -12.52 -13.39 -7.50
CA GLU A 264 -13.65 -13.75 -6.66
C GLU A 264 -13.32 -13.65 -5.17
N GLN A 265 -12.06 -13.91 -4.79
CA GLN A 265 -11.58 -13.78 -3.41
C GLN A 265 -11.38 -12.32 -3.00
N LEU A 266 -11.09 -11.43 -3.95
CA LEU A 266 -10.83 -10.02 -3.70
C LEU A 266 -12.09 -9.14 -3.78
N CYS A 267 -13.16 -9.60 -4.44
CA CYS A 267 -14.37 -8.79 -4.70
C CYS A 267 -14.94 -8.06 -3.45
N SER A 268 -15.05 -8.76 -2.32
CA SER A 268 -15.55 -8.18 -1.07
C SER A 268 -14.64 -7.07 -0.52
N VAL A 269 -13.32 -7.31 -0.53
CA VAL A 269 -12.35 -6.33 -0.01
C VAL A 269 -12.14 -5.17 -0.98
N CYS A 270 -12.22 -5.38 -2.30
CA CYS A 270 -12.20 -4.29 -3.27
C CYS A 270 -13.37 -3.33 -3.05
N THR A 271 -14.58 -3.87 -2.81
CA THR A 271 -15.76 -3.05 -2.46
C THR A 271 -15.55 -2.30 -1.13
N PHE A 272 -14.77 -2.87 -0.20
CA PHE A 272 -14.41 -2.19 1.04
C PHE A 272 -13.43 -1.03 0.79
N VAL A 273 -12.38 -1.23 -0.02
CA VAL A 273 -11.28 -0.29 -0.26
C VAL A 273 -11.67 0.87 -1.19
N GLU A 274 -12.53 0.62 -2.18
CA GLU A 274 -12.85 1.55 -3.27
C GLU A 274 -13.28 2.97 -2.82
N PRO A 275 -14.11 3.14 -1.76
CA PRO A 275 -14.45 4.47 -1.27
C PRO A 275 -13.23 5.27 -0.80
N TYR A 276 -12.28 4.63 -0.10
CA TYR A 276 -11.07 5.31 0.38
C TYR A 276 -10.15 5.69 -0.78
N ALA A 277 -10.04 4.84 -1.80
CA ALA A 277 -9.32 5.17 -3.03
C ALA A 277 -9.94 6.37 -3.76
N CYS A 278 -11.28 6.43 -3.83
CA CYS A 278 -11.99 7.59 -4.38
C CYS A 278 -11.70 8.88 -3.59
N VAL A 279 -11.80 8.85 -2.25
CA VAL A 279 -11.54 10.03 -1.42
C VAL A 279 -10.10 10.50 -1.61
N TRP A 280 -9.14 9.56 -1.59
CA TRP A 280 -7.74 9.86 -1.82
C TRP A 280 -7.52 10.57 -3.15
N GLU A 281 -8.05 10.03 -4.24
CA GLU A 281 -7.88 10.63 -5.57
C GLU A 281 -8.50 12.02 -5.69
N ARG A 282 -9.63 12.27 -5.01
CA ARG A 282 -10.31 13.57 -5.03
C ARG A 282 -9.58 14.65 -4.23
N ARG A 283 -8.95 14.26 -3.12
CA ARG A 283 -8.40 15.21 -2.14
C ARG A 283 -6.88 15.39 -2.24
N ARG A 284 -6.16 14.43 -2.80
CA ARG A 284 -4.69 14.51 -2.84
C ARG A 284 -4.22 15.75 -3.61
N PRO A 285 -3.22 16.50 -3.10
CA PRO A 285 -2.61 17.63 -3.80
C PRO A 285 -2.14 17.30 -5.23
N PRO A 286 -2.44 18.14 -6.24
CA PRO A 286 -1.99 17.94 -7.61
C PRO A 286 -0.46 17.82 -7.71
N GLY A 287 0.02 16.83 -8.47
CA GLY A 287 1.46 16.60 -8.67
C GLY A 287 2.19 15.93 -7.51
N HIS A 288 1.54 15.80 -6.35
CA HIS A 288 1.88 14.95 -5.20
C HIS A 288 3.38 14.68 -4.99
N PRO A 289 4.18 15.71 -4.65
CA PRO A 289 5.61 15.54 -4.47
C PRO A 289 5.89 14.60 -3.30
N LEU A 290 6.91 13.74 -3.44
CA LEU A 290 7.43 12.96 -2.31
C LEU A 290 7.76 13.93 -1.16
N PRO A 291 7.16 13.76 0.03
CA PRO A 291 7.48 14.61 1.17
C PRO A 291 8.97 14.49 1.47
N ALA A 292 9.62 15.63 1.70
CA ALA A 292 11.03 15.68 2.04
C ALA A 292 11.19 15.76 3.55
N PHE A 293 11.98 14.87 4.12
CA PHE A 293 12.21 14.82 5.56
C PHE A 293 13.66 15.20 5.87
N GLU A 294 13.84 16.23 6.68
CA GLU A 294 15.18 16.65 7.11
C GLU A 294 15.89 15.51 7.86
N GLY A 295 17.10 15.16 7.42
CA GLY A 295 17.90 14.10 8.03
C GLY A 295 17.61 12.68 7.53
N VAL A 296 16.68 12.52 6.59
CA VAL A 296 16.37 11.23 5.94
C VAL A 296 16.95 11.23 4.52
N ASP A 297 17.43 10.07 4.04
CA ASP A 297 17.88 9.93 2.65
C ASP A 297 16.70 10.05 1.68
N ALA A 298 16.89 10.77 0.57
CA ALA A 298 15.81 11.01 -0.39
C ALA A 298 15.26 9.72 -1.04
N ASN A 299 16.06 8.65 -1.09
CA ASN A 299 15.59 7.35 -1.56
C ASN A 299 14.64 6.69 -0.57
N ASP A 300 14.62 7.13 0.69
CA ASP A 300 13.86 6.51 1.78
C ASP A 300 12.60 7.29 2.17
N PHE A 301 12.40 8.49 1.62
CA PHE A 301 11.22 9.34 1.89
C PHE A 301 9.87 8.61 1.76
N HIS A 302 9.75 7.69 0.81
CA HIS A 302 8.54 6.89 0.59
C HIS A 302 8.21 5.92 1.73
N ASN A 303 9.22 5.54 2.52
CA ASN A 303 9.07 4.64 3.65
C ASN A 303 8.73 5.38 4.94
N ILE A 304 8.80 6.71 4.98
CA ILE A 304 8.44 7.48 6.17
C ILE A 304 6.92 7.61 6.27
N GLN A 305 6.38 7.39 7.46
CA GLN A 305 4.96 7.59 7.75
C GLN A 305 4.62 9.08 7.67
N THR A 306 3.43 9.35 7.16
CA THR A 306 2.85 10.69 7.05
C THR A 306 1.48 10.68 7.68
N HIS A 307 0.99 11.82 8.15
CA HIS A 307 -0.36 11.99 8.65
C HIS A 307 -1.13 12.96 7.76
N VAL A 308 -2.47 12.84 7.75
CA VAL A 308 -3.35 13.78 7.05
C VAL A 308 -4.19 14.52 8.07
N ASP A 309 -4.20 15.85 7.98
CA ASP A 309 -5.07 16.67 8.80
C ASP A 309 -6.55 16.35 8.52
N ASP A 310 -7.38 16.48 9.57
CA ASP A 310 -8.85 16.36 9.50
C ASP A 310 -9.34 14.99 8.98
N TYR A 311 -8.73 13.89 9.43
CA TYR A 311 -9.09 12.52 8.98
C TYR A 311 -10.61 12.23 9.10
N ASP A 312 -11.31 12.78 10.11
CA ASP A 312 -12.75 12.62 10.30
C ASP A 312 -13.54 13.03 9.03
N SER A 313 -13.12 14.10 8.37
CA SER A 313 -13.71 14.58 7.12
C SER A 313 -13.47 13.61 5.95
N TRP A 314 -12.29 12.98 5.89
CA TRP A 314 -11.96 11.97 4.88
C TRP A 314 -12.78 10.71 5.09
N MET A 315 -12.89 10.24 6.33
CA MET A 315 -13.68 9.06 6.70
C MET A 315 -15.17 9.25 6.45
N LYS A 316 -15.70 10.46 6.71
CA LYS A 316 -17.09 10.79 6.41
C LYS A 316 -17.38 10.75 4.92
N GLU A 317 -16.52 11.32 4.08
CA GLU A 317 -16.69 11.27 2.62
C GLU A 317 -16.63 9.82 2.10
N ALA A 318 -15.73 8.99 2.66
CA ALA A 318 -15.66 7.57 2.29
C ALA A 318 -16.98 6.83 2.60
N GLU A 319 -17.63 7.14 3.74
CA GLU A 319 -18.91 6.55 4.08
C GLU A 319 -20.05 7.06 3.18
N GLU A 320 -20.02 8.33 2.77
CA GLU A 320 -20.95 8.89 1.78
C GLU A 320 -20.84 8.17 0.43
N ILE A 321 -19.61 8.00 -0.08
CA ILE A 321 -19.33 7.26 -1.32
C ILE A 321 -19.79 5.80 -1.21
N ARG A 322 -19.50 5.14 -0.08
CA ARG A 322 -19.95 3.76 0.19
C ARG A 322 -21.48 3.64 0.14
N ALA A 323 -22.20 4.60 0.72
CA ALA A 323 -23.65 4.65 0.71
C ALA A 323 -24.22 4.92 -0.71
N GLU A 324 -23.51 5.68 -1.54
CA GLU A 324 -23.88 5.92 -2.95
C GLU A 324 -23.69 4.68 -3.80
N MET A 325 -22.53 4.01 -3.70
CA MET A 325 -22.24 2.76 -4.39
C MET A 325 -23.29 1.67 -4.07
N SER A 326 -23.68 1.59 -2.80
CA SER A 326 -24.73 0.66 -2.34
C SER A 326 -26.11 0.96 -2.94
N ARG A 327 -26.42 2.23 -3.20
CA ARG A 327 -27.69 2.68 -3.81
C ARG A 327 -27.73 2.50 -5.33
N ALA A 328 -26.59 2.70 -6.00
CA ALA A 328 -26.52 2.72 -7.45
C ALA A 328 -26.66 1.33 -8.10
N ASN A 329 -26.58 0.25 -7.31
CA ASN A 329 -26.61 -1.14 -7.78
C ASN A 329 -25.64 -1.37 -8.96
N GLU A 330 -24.57 -0.57 -9.01
CA GLU A 330 -23.59 -0.62 -10.09
C GLU A 330 -22.85 -1.97 -10.05
N PRO A 331 -22.47 -2.52 -11.21
CA PRO A 331 -21.64 -3.71 -11.25
C PRO A 331 -20.37 -3.43 -10.43
N ARG A 332 -20.06 -4.34 -9.50
CA ARG A 332 -19.04 -4.24 -8.43
C ARG A 332 -17.58 -4.16 -8.94
N HIS A 333 -17.36 -3.72 -10.18
CA HIS A 333 -16.11 -3.83 -10.92
C HIS A 333 -15.73 -2.55 -11.68
N LYS A 334 -16.42 -1.42 -11.48
CA LYS A 334 -15.95 -0.15 -12.06
C LYS A 334 -14.78 0.38 -11.24
N ARG A 335 -13.56 -0.05 -11.56
CA ARG A 335 -12.34 0.54 -10.99
C ARG A 335 -12.41 2.06 -11.11
N VAL A 336 -12.04 2.74 -10.02
CA VAL A 336 -11.79 4.17 -10.05
C VAL A 336 -10.67 4.42 -11.06
N ASN A 337 -10.89 5.29 -12.05
CA ASN A 337 -9.83 5.71 -12.97
C ASN A 337 -8.83 6.63 -12.23
N VAL A 338 -8.03 6.07 -11.32
CA VAL A 338 -7.05 6.78 -10.48
C VAL A 338 -5.92 7.41 -11.34
N VAL A 339 -5.79 7.03 -12.61
CA VAL A 339 -4.67 7.40 -13.49
C VAL A 339 -4.96 8.59 -14.43
N GLN A 340 -6.17 9.17 -14.44
CA GLN A 340 -6.47 10.29 -15.37
C GLN A 340 -5.93 11.67 -14.95
N SER A 341 -5.38 11.83 -13.74
CA SER A 341 -4.89 13.13 -13.22
C SER A 341 -3.38 13.38 -13.40
N ALA A 342 -2.64 12.45 -14.03
CA ALA A 342 -1.24 12.65 -14.37
C ALA A 342 -1.07 13.66 -15.53
N LEU A 343 -0.96 14.95 -15.18
CA LEU A 343 -0.54 16.11 -15.98
C LEU A 343 -1.34 16.40 -17.28
N PRO A 344 -1.80 17.64 -17.51
CA PRO A 344 -2.35 18.02 -18.82
C PRO A 344 -1.25 17.90 -19.88
N LEU A 345 -1.45 17.02 -20.86
CA LEU A 345 -0.63 16.94 -22.06
C LEU A 345 -0.48 18.35 -22.67
N PRO A 346 0.74 18.81 -23.01
CA PRO A 346 0.92 20.07 -23.73
C PRO A 346 0.13 20.00 -25.04
N GLN A 347 -0.84 20.90 -25.19
CA GLN A 347 -1.59 21.08 -26.43
C GLN A 347 -0.69 21.70 -27.51
N PHE A 348 0.19 20.88 -28.09
CA PHE A 348 0.75 21.17 -29.40
C PHE A 348 0.50 19.96 -30.27
N LEU A 349 -0.25 20.22 -31.35
CA LEU A 349 -0.45 19.48 -32.59
C LEU A 349 -1.94 19.40 -32.98
N SER A 350 -2.60 20.56 -32.92
CA SER A 350 -3.64 20.87 -33.90
C SER A 350 -2.95 21.61 -35.05
N SER A 351 -3.15 21.12 -36.26
CA SER A 351 -2.70 21.62 -37.57
C SER A 351 -1.31 21.15 -38.07
N ARG A 352 -1.33 20.18 -39.00
CA ARG A 352 -0.81 20.32 -40.39
C ARG A 352 -1.13 19.07 -41.25
N PRO A 353 -1.09 19.18 -42.60
CA PRO A 353 -2.09 18.59 -43.48
C PRO A 353 -1.70 17.23 -44.08
N LEU A 354 -2.73 16.50 -44.51
CA LEU A 354 -2.66 15.31 -45.38
C LEU A 354 -1.85 15.60 -46.66
N ILE A 355 -0.85 14.76 -46.93
CA ILE A 355 -0.25 14.64 -48.25
C ILE A 355 -0.58 13.24 -48.79
N GLU A 356 -1.35 13.23 -49.89
CA GLU A 356 -1.74 12.05 -50.65
C GLU A 356 -0.55 11.40 -51.35
N MET A 357 -0.58 10.07 -51.40
CA MET A 357 0.25 9.25 -52.27
C MET A 357 -0.13 9.46 -53.75
N GLN A 358 0.85 9.71 -54.61
CA GLN A 358 0.75 9.33 -56.03
C GLN A 358 2.02 8.66 -56.54
N ASN A 359 1.77 7.58 -57.27
CA ASN A 359 2.68 6.63 -57.91
C ASN A 359 3.57 7.25 -59.00
N SER A 360 4.65 6.54 -59.33
CA SER A 360 5.03 6.04 -60.70
C SER A 360 6.58 5.96 -60.88
N PRO A 361 7.13 5.28 -61.92
CA PRO A 361 7.97 4.09 -61.70
C PRO A 361 9.30 4.07 -62.49
N THR A 362 10.05 2.97 -62.33
CA THR A 362 11.05 2.37 -63.29
C THR A 362 12.27 3.18 -63.76
N GLY A 363 13.47 2.61 -63.57
CA GLY A 363 14.63 2.84 -64.44
C GLY A 363 16.00 2.68 -63.77
N SER A 364 16.69 1.57 -64.03
CA SER A 364 18.13 1.35 -63.78
C SER A 364 18.90 1.39 -65.12
N PRO A 365 20.23 1.17 -65.17
CA PRO A 365 21.37 1.89 -64.56
C PRO A 365 22.49 2.18 -65.59
N THR A 366 23.30 3.25 -65.48
CA THR A 366 24.66 3.24 -66.09
C THR A 366 25.58 4.35 -65.55
N GLU A 367 26.78 3.92 -65.14
CA GLU A 367 28.11 4.53 -65.26
C GLU A 367 28.30 6.06 -65.24
N GLN A 368 29.16 6.54 -64.32
CA GLN A 368 30.42 7.21 -64.70
C GLN A 368 31.39 7.33 -63.50
N LEU A 369 32.64 6.92 -63.78
CA LEU A 369 33.86 7.07 -62.98
C LEU A 369 34.50 8.47 -63.15
N HIS A 370 35.49 8.77 -62.28
CA HIS A 370 36.39 9.94 -62.18
C HIS A 370 35.92 11.04 -61.20
N GLU A 371 36.72 11.62 -60.29
CA GLU A 371 38.18 11.63 -60.10
C GLU A 371 38.55 12.14 -58.69
N MET A 372 39.60 11.55 -58.11
CA MET A 372 40.69 12.12 -57.28
C MET A 372 40.45 13.19 -56.18
N ARG A 373 40.66 12.72 -54.92
CA ARG A 373 41.44 13.22 -53.75
C ARG A 373 42.22 14.56 -53.83
N PRO A 374 42.69 15.12 -52.68
CA PRO A 374 42.65 14.60 -51.30
C PRO A 374 41.73 15.33 -50.32
#